data_AF-A0A7S1SCS7-F1
#
_entry.id   AF-A0A7S1SCS7-F1
#
_cell.length_a   1.000
_cell.length_b   1.000
_cell.length_c   1.000
_cell.angle_alpha   90.00
_cell.angle_beta   90.00
_cell.angle_gamma   90.00
#
_symmetry.space_group_name_H-M   'P 1'
#
loop_
_entity.id
_entity.type
_entity.pdbx_description
1 polymer ?
#
loop_
_entity_poly.entity_id
_entity_poly.type
_entity_poly.pdbx_seq_one_letter_code
_entity_poly.pdbx_strand_id
1 'polypeptide(L)'
;RRASAGGLPAEDFCALAWSFCALGLHHDRLFRAVFQALEDAAVVAGETLCQLYEVHLTLKAFHQESYREYELEDDTVQSLREHYRRHRGGAGRAVKLERSAERVHADVAEQLRDVIDGSVSTAHQTALGFGVDVAATRRKGGQQAPLALIEIDGPHSLVRSLDPMDAGGVGLGHTSRVRGAAALKRRVLHKLGFHIGVVNEDEWRTMSKSKEKRDFLRELLAKAGVSGDRLL
;
A
#
# COMPACT_ATOMS: atom_id res chain seq x y z
N ARG A 1 30.88 -27.08 -15.40
CA ARG A 1 29.90 -27.82 -14.58
C ARG A 1 28.64 -26.94 -14.50
N ARG A 2 27.57 -27.32 -15.20
CA ARG A 2 26.29 -26.60 -15.20
C ARG A 2 25.58 -26.85 -13.87
N ALA A 3 25.15 -25.79 -13.19
CA ALA A 3 24.38 -25.90 -11.96
C ALA A 3 22.95 -26.38 -12.26
N SER A 4 22.63 -27.56 -11.72
CA SER A 4 21.33 -28.04 -11.19
C SER A 4 20.02 -27.67 -11.89
N ALA A 5 19.37 -28.72 -12.41
CA ALA A 5 17.94 -28.81 -12.75
C ALA A 5 17.02 -28.82 -11.49
N GLY A 6 17.14 -27.81 -10.62
CA GLY A 6 16.36 -27.69 -9.38
C GLY A 6 16.32 -26.28 -8.78
N GLY A 7 16.62 -25.25 -9.58
CA GLY A 7 16.51 -23.86 -9.14
C GLY A 7 15.06 -23.38 -9.18
N LEU A 8 14.69 -22.51 -8.24
CA LEU A 8 13.41 -21.79 -8.31
C LEU A 8 13.38 -20.92 -9.57
N PRO A 9 12.27 -20.89 -10.32
CA PRO A 9 12.03 -19.89 -11.36
C PRO A 9 12.26 -18.47 -10.83
N ALA A 10 12.72 -17.56 -11.69
CA ALA A 10 12.97 -16.16 -11.31
C ALA A 10 11.70 -15.48 -10.73
N GLU A 11 10.53 -15.87 -11.21
CA GLU A 11 9.23 -15.39 -10.72
C GLU A 11 8.95 -15.84 -9.29
N ASP A 12 9.13 -17.11 -8.97
CA ASP A 12 8.96 -17.65 -7.61
C ASP A 12 9.99 -17.03 -6.65
N PHE A 13 11.19 -16.77 -7.16
CA PHE A 13 12.25 -16.13 -6.39
C PHE A 13 11.92 -14.66 -6.08
N CYS A 14 11.34 -13.93 -7.04
CA CYS A 14 10.81 -12.59 -6.83
C CYS A 14 9.65 -12.59 -5.82
N ALA A 15 8.72 -13.53 -5.93
CA ALA A 15 7.60 -13.68 -5.00
C ALA A 15 8.08 -13.96 -3.56
N LEU A 16 9.16 -14.74 -3.40
CA LEU A 16 9.81 -14.96 -2.11
C LEU A 16 10.41 -13.68 -1.53
N ALA A 17 11.17 -12.92 -2.32
CA ALA A 17 11.72 -11.63 -1.89
C ALA A 17 10.62 -10.62 -1.54
N TRP A 18 9.55 -10.59 -2.33
CA TRP A 18 8.37 -9.78 -2.03
C TRP A 18 7.71 -10.20 -0.71
N SER A 19 7.62 -11.50 -0.43
CA SER A 19 7.07 -12.02 0.83
C SER A 19 7.92 -11.61 2.02
N PHE A 20 9.25 -11.63 1.90
CA PHE A 20 10.16 -11.10 2.90
C PHE A 20 9.88 -9.62 3.16
N CYS A 21 9.77 -8.83 2.09
CA CYS A 21 9.39 -7.42 2.20
C CYS A 21 8.05 -7.27 2.91
N ALA A 22 7.00 -8.03 2.52
CA ALA A 22 5.66 -7.98 3.12
C ALA A 22 5.67 -8.36 4.61
N LEU A 23 6.52 -9.31 5.02
CA LEU A 23 6.69 -9.70 6.41
C LEU A 23 7.63 -8.77 7.21
N GLY A 24 8.30 -7.81 6.55
CA GLY A 24 9.27 -6.92 7.20
C GLY A 24 10.59 -7.63 7.52
N LEU A 25 10.91 -8.68 6.77
CA LEU A 25 12.17 -9.43 6.85
C LEU A 25 13.16 -8.90 5.82
N HIS A 26 14.44 -8.94 6.17
CA HIS A 26 15.51 -8.44 5.33
C HIS A 26 16.61 -9.50 5.13
N HIS A 27 16.99 -9.74 3.87
CA HIS A 27 18.03 -10.69 3.50
C HIS A 27 18.74 -10.27 2.20
N ASP A 28 19.82 -9.50 2.30
CA ASP A 28 20.53 -8.89 1.15
C ASP A 28 20.90 -9.86 0.03
N ARG A 29 21.44 -11.04 0.38
CA ARG A 29 21.85 -12.03 -0.62
C ARG A 29 20.66 -12.55 -1.44
N LEU A 30 19.47 -12.57 -0.85
CA LEU A 30 18.25 -12.97 -1.55
C LEU A 30 17.87 -11.88 -2.56
N PHE A 31 17.84 -10.62 -2.12
CA PHE A 31 17.48 -9.50 -2.98
C PHE A 31 18.44 -9.32 -4.16
N ARG A 32 19.76 -9.43 -3.94
CA ARG A 32 20.76 -9.37 -5.02
C ARG A 32 20.54 -10.48 -6.05
N ALA A 33 20.32 -11.71 -5.58
CA ALA A 33 20.12 -12.84 -6.46
C ALA A 33 18.81 -12.73 -7.26
N VAL A 34 17.76 -12.08 -6.73
CA VAL A 34 16.51 -11.83 -7.47
C VAL A 34 16.73 -10.91 -8.67
N PHE A 35 17.46 -9.81 -8.47
CA PHE A 35 17.72 -8.88 -9.58
C PHE A 35 18.53 -9.55 -10.69
N GLN A 36 19.57 -10.29 -10.34
CA GLN A 36 20.36 -11.08 -11.30
C GLN A 36 19.51 -12.11 -12.04
N ALA A 37 18.67 -12.87 -11.33
CA ALA A 37 17.82 -13.90 -11.94
C ALA A 37 16.79 -13.32 -12.91
N LEU A 38 16.31 -12.10 -12.67
CA LEU A 38 15.34 -11.42 -13.53
C LEU A 38 15.99 -10.71 -14.73
N GLU A 39 17.24 -10.27 -14.62
CA GLU A 39 18.02 -9.76 -15.77
C GLU A 39 18.25 -10.86 -16.81
N ASP A 40 18.50 -12.09 -16.37
CA ASP A 40 18.69 -13.26 -17.25
C ASP A 40 17.38 -13.81 -17.84
N ALA A 41 16.22 -13.35 -17.37
CA ALA A 41 14.92 -13.86 -17.77
C ALA A 41 14.45 -13.24 -19.10
N ALA A 42 14.20 -14.10 -20.11
CA ALA A 42 13.75 -13.64 -21.43
C ALA A 42 12.33 -13.03 -21.42
N VAL A 43 11.45 -13.54 -20.54
CA VAL A 43 10.08 -13.05 -20.37
C VAL A 43 9.75 -13.11 -18.89
N VAL A 44 9.20 -12.01 -18.36
CA VAL A 44 8.80 -11.88 -16.96
C VAL A 44 7.31 -11.55 -16.90
N ALA A 45 6.54 -12.32 -16.12
CA ALA A 45 5.12 -12.05 -15.95
C ALA A 45 4.86 -10.64 -15.39
N GLY A 46 3.76 -10.02 -15.83
CA GLY A 46 3.42 -8.65 -15.43
C GLY A 46 3.21 -8.47 -13.92
N GLU A 47 2.78 -9.50 -13.22
CA GLU A 47 2.63 -9.50 -11.76
C GLU A 47 4.00 -9.48 -11.06
N THR A 48 4.96 -10.28 -11.56
CA THR A 48 6.34 -10.30 -11.08
C THR A 48 7.02 -8.95 -11.21
N LEU A 49 6.75 -8.21 -12.29
CA LEU A 49 7.23 -6.83 -12.46
C LEU A 49 6.65 -5.87 -11.40
N CYS A 50 5.39 -6.07 -10.99
CA CYS A 50 4.79 -5.27 -9.93
C CYS A 50 5.41 -5.59 -8.57
N GLN A 51 5.64 -6.86 -8.28
CA GLN A 51 6.32 -7.31 -7.06
C GLN A 51 7.77 -6.79 -7.01
N LEU A 52 8.49 -6.84 -8.13
CA LEU A 52 9.85 -6.32 -8.24
C LEU A 52 9.93 -4.83 -7.91
N TYR A 53 8.97 -4.05 -8.42
CA TYR A 53 8.86 -2.63 -8.11
C TYR A 53 8.59 -2.38 -6.63
N GLU A 54 7.71 -3.17 -6.00
CA GLU A 54 7.42 -3.08 -4.57
C GLU A 54 8.64 -3.46 -3.71
N VAL A 55 9.43 -4.45 -4.12
CA VAL A 55 10.72 -4.80 -3.51
C VAL A 55 11.67 -3.62 -3.61
N HIS A 56 11.85 -3.03 -4.79
CA HIS A 56 12.67 -1.82 -4.98
C HIS A 56 12.25 -0.70 -4.01
N LEU A 57 10.96 -0.36 -3.97
CA LEU A 57 10.45 0.70 -3.08
C LEU A 57 10.71 0.39 -1.60
N THR A 58 10.59 -0.87 -1.19
CA THR A 58 10.84 -1.30 0.19
C THR A 58 12.31 -1.19 0.54
N LEU A 59 13.20 -1.69 -0.32
CA LEU A 59 14.64 -1.60 -0.09
C LEU A 59 15.10 -0.14 -0.07
N LYS A 60 14.60 0.70 -0.97
CA LYS A 60 14.90 2.13 -0.99
C LYS A 60 14.41 2.87 0.26
N ALA A 61 13.25 2.48 0.81
CA ALA A 61 12.68 3.13 1.99
C ALA A 61 13.30 2.66 3.32
N PHE A 62 13.67 1.38 3.44
CA PHE A 62 14.07 0.78 4.71
C PHE A 62 15.53 0.33 4.78
N HIS A 63 16.17 0.09 3.64
CA HIS A 63 17.50 -0.54 3.54
C HIS A 63 18.41 0.18 2.54
N GLN A 64 18.27 1.50 2.41
CA GLN A 64 18.94 2.31 1.38
C GLN A 64 20.47 2.13 1.38
N GLU A 65 21.09 2.02 2.55
CA GLU A 65 22.55 1.89 2.67
C GLU A 65 23.08 0.62 1.99
N SER A 66 22.47 -0.53 2.26
CA SER A 66 22.86 -1.79 1.60
C SER A 66 22.38 -1.84 0.16
N TYR A 67 21.16 -1.35 -0.10
CA TYR A 67 20.55 -1.43 -1.42
C TYR A 67 21.32 -0.65 -2.49
N ARG A 68 21.98 0.46 -2.10
CA ARG A 68 22.75 1.31 -3.02
C ARG A 68 23.83 0.55 -3.81
N GLU A 69 24.36 -0.56 -3.29
CA GLU A 69 25.39 -1.37 -3.98
C GLU A 69 24.85 -2.14 -5.19
N TYR A 70 23.54 -2.33 -5.29
CA TYR A 70 22.87 -3.13 -6.32
C TYR A 70 21.50 -2.53 -6.67
N GLU A 71 21.40 -1.21 -6.57
CA GLU A 71 20.17 -0.47 -6.87
C GLU A 71 19.82 -0.61 -8.35
N LEU A 72 18.53 -0.75 -8.65
CA LEU A 72 18.05 -0.79 -10.02
C LEU A 72 18.31 0.56 -10.70
N GLU A 73 18.70 0.51 -11.97
CA GLU A 73 18.90 1.70 -12.79
C GLU A 73 17.62 2.54 -12.93
N ASP A 74 17.77 3.87 -12.99
CA ASP A 74 16.64 4.80 -13.00
C ASP A 74 15.65 4.55 -14.15
N ASP A 75 16.14 4.20 -15.34
CA ASP A 75 15.30 3.87 -16.51
C ASP A 75 14.47 2.59 -16.29
N THR A 76 15.06 1.60 -15.63
CA THR A 76 14.37 0.37 -15.22
C THR A 76 13.31 0.69 -14.17
N VAL A 77 13.65 1.47 -13.15
CA VAL A 77 12.71 1.91 -12.11
C VAL A 77 11.56 2.70 -12.72
N GLN A 78 11.83 3.58 -13.68
CA GLN A 78 10.80 4.35 -14.37
C GLN A 78 9.83 3.44 -15.13
N SER A 79 10.37 2.45 -15.87
CA SER A 79 9.57 1.48 -16.63
C SER A 79 8.71 0.62 -15.70
N LEU A 80 9.28 0.13 -14.60
CA LEU A 80 8.58 -0.63 -13.57
C LEU A 80 7.48 0.21 -12.91
N ARG A 81 7.76 1.48 -12.61
CA ARG A 81 6.77 2.41 -12.06
C ARG A 81 5.60 2.60 -13.01
N GLU A 82 5.85 2.86 -14.29
CA GLU A 82 4.78 2.99 -15.28
C GLU A 82 3.95 1.72 -15.43
N HIS A 83 4.63 0.56 -15.49
CA HIS A 83 3.96 -0.74 -15.52
C HIS A 83 3.08 -0.93 -14.29
N TYR A 84 3.61 -0.67 -13.09
CA TYR A 84 2.87 -0.73 -11.83
C TYR A 84 1.65 0.20 -11.85
N ARG A 85 1.80 1.44 -12.31
CA ARG A 85 0.67 2.38 -12.42
C ARG A 85 -0.43 1.86 -13.32
N ARG A 86 -0.07 1.24 -14.45
CA ARG A 86 -1.03 0.63 -15.37
C ARG A 86 -1.72 -0.59 -14.78
N HIS A 87 -1.04 -1.42 -13.99
CA HIS A 87 -1.53 -2.72 -13.55
C HIS A 87 -2.18 -2.71 -12.16
N ARG A 88 -1.64 -1.93 -11.21
CA ARG A 88 -2.12 -1.83 -9.81
C ARG A 88 -2.55 -0.41 -9.41
N GLY A 89 -2.29 0.59 -10.24
CA GLY A 89 -2.45 2.00 -9.91
C GLY A 89 -3.85 2.61 -9.96
N GLY A 90 -4.90 1.81 -10.18
CA GLY A 90 -6.31 2.23 -10.03
C GLY A 90 -6.87 3.20 -11.09
N ALA A 91 -6.05 3.98 -11.80
CA ALA A 91 -6.51 5.02 -12.75
C ALA A 91 -7.10 4.49 -14.06
N GLY A 92 -7.00 3.18 -14.33
CA GLY A 92 -7.74 2.56 -15.42
C GLY A 92 -7.47 1.07 -15.49
N ARG A 93 -8.37 0.22 -14.94
CA ARG A 93 -8.46 -1.21 -15.30
C ARG A 93 -9.62 -1.99 -14.69
N ALA A 94 -9.93 -3.07 -15.42
CA ALA A 94 -10.93 -4.11 -15.20
C ALA A 94 -10.67 -5.07 -14.02
N VAL A 95 -9.61 -4.87 -13.23
CA VAL A 95 -9.27 -5.74 -12.09
C VAL A 95 -9.11 -4.88 -10.85
N LYS A 96 -10.16 -4.81 -10.03
CA LYS A 96 -10.16 -4.18 -8.70
C LYS A 96 -9.93 -5.27 -7.66
N LEU A 97 -8.66 -5.56 -7.35
CA LEU A 97 -8.28 -6.62 -6.40
C LEU A 97 -8.56 -6.26 -4.93
N GLU A 98 -8.70 -4.97 -4.63
CA GLU A 98 -8.73 -4.43 -3.26
C GLU A 98 -9.87 -3.41 -3.10
N ARG A 99 -11.15 -3.82 -3.10
CA ARG A 99 -12.23 -2.88 -2.77
C ARG A 99 -13.14 -3.40 -1.67
N SER A 100 -13.09 -2.71 -0.52
CA SER A 100 -14.27 -2.42 0.30
C SER A 100 -15.39 -1.81 -0.57
N ALA A 101 -16.65 -1.87 -0.13
CA ALA A 101 -17.76 -1.41 -0.98
C ALA A 101 -17.56 0.06 -1.44
N GLU A 102 -17.67 0.34 -2.74
CA GLU A 102 -17.44 1.69 -3.32
C GLU A 102 -18.27 2.80 -2.65
N ARG A 103 -19.40 2.42 -2.05
CA ARG A 103 -20.25 3.29 -1.24
C ARG A 103 -19.51 3.82 0.00
N VAL A 104 -18.69 3.01 0.64
CA VAL A 104 -17.89 3.38 1.82
C VAL A 104 -16.80 4.36 1.42
N HIS A 105 -16.15 4.16 0.27
CA HIS A 105 -15.17 5.12 -0.26
C HIS A 105 -15.79 6.50 -0.46
N ALA A 106 -16.96 6.54 -1.10
CA ALA A 106 -17.68 7.78 -1.36
C ALA A 106 -18.11 8.48 -0.06
N ASP A 107 -18.64 7.72 0.90
CA ASP A 107 -19.10 8.25 2.18
C ASP A 107 -17.92 8.76 3.04
N VAL A 108 -16.81 8.01 3.14
CA VAL A 108 -15.58 8.47 3.80
C VAL A 108 -15.08 9.77 3.15
N ALA A 109 -15.04 9.83 1.81
CA ALA A 109 -14.62 11.02 1.11
C ALA A 109 -15.56 12.22 1.30
N GLU A 110 -16.87 11.98 1.39
CA GLU A 110 -17.85 13.02 1.71
C GLU A 110 -17.63 13.58 3.11
N GLN A 111 -17.55 12.72 4.13
CA GLN A 111 -17.31 13.17 5.51
C GLN A 111 -15.94 13.84 5.66
N LEU A 112 -14.92 13.39 4.93
CA LEU A 112 -13.58 13.95 4.99
C LEU A 112 -13.53 15.41 4.49
N ARG A 113 -14.35 15.78 3.49
CA ARG A 113 -14.39 17.18 2.98
C ARG A 113 -14.78 18.19 4.04
N ASP A 114 -15.58 17.77 5.02
CA ASP A 114 -16.02 18.61 6.14
C ASP A 114 -15.02 18.62 7.30
N VAL A 115 -13.93 17.85 7.21
CA VAL A 115 -12.96 17.63 8.29
C VAL A 115 -11.58 18.20 7.96
N ILE A 116 -11.22 18.34 6.69
CA ILE A 116 -9.87 18.76 6.28
C ILE A 116 -9.91 19.91 5.27
N ASP A 117 -9.04 20.90 5.45
CA ASP A 117 -8.85 22.00 4.51
C ASP A 117 -8.05 21.52 3.27
N GLY A 118 -8.72 20.82 2.35
CA GLY A 118 -8.12 20.27 1.15
C GLY A 118 -9.11 19.72 0.12
N SER A 119 -8.58 19.35 -1.04
CA SER A 119 -9.32 18.65 -2.10
C SER A 119 -9.30 17.14 -1.86
N VAL A 120 -10.48 16.53 -1.76
CA VAL A 120 -10.65 15.09 -1.50
C VAL A 120 -11.02 14.32 -2.77
N SER A 121 -10.39 13.17 -3.01
CA SER A 121 -10.66 12.27 -4.16
C SER A 121 -10.61 10.79 -3.78
N THR A 122 -11.39 9.94 -4.46
CA THR A 122 -11.63 8.51 -4.16
C THR A 122 -10.89 7.51 -5.08
N ALA A 123 -9.86 7.97 -5.76
CA ALA A 123 -9.04 7.17 -6.67
C ALA A 123 -7.69 7.86 -6.91
N HIS A 124 -7.08 8.33 -5.84
CA HIS A 124 -5.82 9.05 -5.94
C HIS A 124 -4.67 8.07 -6.17
N GLN A 125 -3.73 8.49 -7.00
CA GLN A 125 -2.49 7.77 -7.23
C GLN A 125 -1.33 8.62 -6.74
N THR A 126 -0.53 8.04 -5.84
CA THR A 126 0.67 8.70 -5.31
C THR A 126 1.75 8.83 -6.38
N ALA A 127 2.76 9.67 -6.15
CA ALA A 127 3.93 9.78 -7.02
C ALA A 127 4.67 8.44 -7.21
N LEU A 128 4.60 7.55 -6.21
CA LEU A 128 5.15 6.19 -6.25
C LEU A 128 4.31 5.22 -7.10
N GLY A 129 3.10 5.61 -7.51
CA GLY A 129 2.21 4.78 -8.31
C GLY A 129 1.20 3.95 -7.51
N PHE A 130 1.30 3.93 -6.17
CA PHE A 130 0.29 3.32 -5.31
C PHE A 130 -1.06 4.01 -5.47
N GLY A 131 -2.10 3.21 -5.73
CA GLY A 131 -3.49 3.63 -5.57
C GLY A 131 -3.88 3.63 -4.09
N VAL A 132 -4.62 4.66 -3.69
CA VAL A 132 -5.19 4.80 -2.34
C VAL A 132 -6.69 5.01 -2.44
N ASP A 133 -7.43 4.58 -1.42
CA ASP A 133 -8.90 4.60 -1.47
C ASP A 133 -9.44 6.03 -1.41
N VAL A 134 -8.95 6.86 -0.50
CA VAL A 134 -9.29 8.27 -0.41
C VAL A 134 -8.03 9.08 -0.14
N ALA A 135 -7.87 10.22 -0.80
CA ALA A 135 -6.79 11.16 -0.50
C ALA A 135 -7.31 12.58 -0.37
N ALA A 136 -6.84 13.26 0.67
CA ALA A 136 -6.91 14.71 0.79
C ALA A 136 -5.60 15.32 0.28
N THR A 137 -5.71 16.27 -0.63
CA THR A 137 -4.58 16.93 -1.28
C THR A 137 -4.72 18.44 -1.21
N ARG A 138 -3.61 19.17 -1.27
CA ARG A 138 -3.60 20.63 -1.35
C ARG A 138 -2.72 21.08 -2.49
N ARG A 139 -3.14 22.14 -3.17
CA ARG A 139 -2.27 22.83 -4.12
C ARG A 139 -1.22 23.64 -3.35
N LYS A 140 0.06 23.31 -3.54
CA LYS A 140 1.20 24.11 -3.08
C LYS A 140 2.09 24.37 -4.29
N GLY A 141 2.25 25.63 -4.67
CA GLY A 141 3.09 26.01 -5.82
C GLY A 141 2.68 25.37 -7.16
N GLY A 142 1.37 25.20 -7.40
CA GLY A 142 0.86 24.58 -8.64
C GLY A 142 0.84 23.05 -8.67
N GLN A 143 1.47 22.37 -7.71
CA GLN A 143 1.42 20.90 -7.57
C GLN A 143 0.46 20.48 -6.45
N GLN A 144 -0.26 19.38 -6.67
CA GLN A 144 -1.06 18.73 -5.62
C GLN A 144 -0.13 17.91 -4.72
N ALA A 145 0.05 18.35 -3.48
CA ALA A 145 0.74 17.59 -2.44
C ALA A 145 -0.30 16.85 -1.58
N PRO A 146 -0.08 15.57 -1.23
CA PRO A 146 -0.97 14.85 -0.34
C PRO A 146 -0.86 15.40 1.09
N LEU A 147 -2.00 15.72 1.69
CA LEU A 147 -2.14 16.07 3.09
C LEU A 147 -2.34 14.83 3.94
N ALA A 148 -3.21 13.93 3.48
CA ALA A 148 -3.53 12.68 4.14
C ALA A 148 -4.02 11.66 3.12
N LEU A 149 -3.66 10.39 3.35
CA LEU A 149 -4.15 9.23 2.62
C LEU A 149 -5.02 8.42 3.58
N ILE A 150 -6.15 7.92 3.10
CA ILE A 150 -7.02 7.03 3.87
C ILE A 150 -7.15 5.72 3.09
N GLU A 151 -6.85 4.64 3.78
CA GLU A 151 -7.05 3.26 3.33
C GLU A 151 -8.25 2.67 4.05
N ILE A 152 -9.02 1.84 3.36
CA ILE A 152 -10.23 1.22 3.91
C ILE A 152 -10.02 -0.28 3.98
N ASP A 153 -10.01 -0.79 5.21
CA ASP A 153 -9.93 -2.22 5.46
C ASP A 153 -11.29 -2.88 5.31
N GLY A 154 -11.41 -3.71 4.26
CA GLY A 154 -12.62 -4.46 3.95
C GLY A 154 -12.32 -5.93 3.65
N PRO A 155 -13.31 -6.69 3.13
CA PRO A 155 -13.20 -8.13 2.91
C PRO A 155 -12.02 -8.58 2.02
N HIS A 156 -11.48 -7.67 1.21
CA HIS A 156 -10.39 -7.94 0.27
C HIS A 156 -9.00 -7.59 0.80
N SER A 157 -8.89 -6.67 1.77
CA SER A 157 -7.63 -6.35 2.43
C SER A 157 -7.44 -7.12 3.73
N LEU A 158 -8.51 -7.72 4.25
CA LEU A 158 -8.52 -8.54 5.46
C LEU A 158 -8.51 -10.03 5.14
N VAL A 159 -7.82 -10.80 5.98
CA VAL A 159 -7.84 -12.26 6.01
C VAL A 159 -8.34 -12.68 7.38
N ARG A 160 -9.38 -13.50 7.40
CA ARG A 160 -9.88 -14.08 8.65
C ARG A 160 -8.79 -14.93 9.29
N SER A 161 -8.47 -14.63 10.54
CA SER A 161 -7.65 -15.51 11.36
C SER A 161 -8.45 -16.76 11.71
N LEU A 162 -7.82 -17.90 11.53
CA LEU A 162 -8.33 -19.19 12.01
C LEU A 162 -7.68 -19.57 13.36
N ASP A 163 -6.81 -18.71 13.90
CA ASP A 163 -6.13 -18.96 15.16
C ASP A 163 -7.10 -18.70 16.33
N PRO A 164 -7.46 -19.72 17.13
CA PRO A 164 -8.32 -19.54 18.28
C PRO A 164 -7.68 -18.68 19.39
N MET A 165 -6.35 -18.49 19.39
CA MET A 165 -5.66 -17.60 20.33
C MET A 165 -5.78 -16.13 19.92
N ASP A 166 -5.94 -15.83 18.63
CA ASP A 166 -6.23 -14.46 18.19
C ASP A 166 -7.64 -14.03 18.61
N ALA A 167 -8.57 -14.96 18.84
CA ALA A 167 -9.97 -14.69 19.21
C ALA A 167 -10.18 -14.04 20.60
N GLY A 168 -9.11 -13.70 21.32
CA GLY A 168 -9.13 -13.16 22.69
C GLY A 168 -9.38 -11.65 22.82
N GLY A 169 -9.57 -10.91 21.73
CA GLY A 169 -9.94 -9.50 21.77
C GLY A 169 -11.43 -9.32 22.07
N VAL A 170 -11.76 -8.57 23.12
CA VAL A 170 -13.13 -8.28 23.58
C VAL A 170 -13.95 -7.59 22.46
N GLY A 171 -14.64 -8.37 21.65
CA GLY A 171 -15.52 -7.85 20.59
C GLY A 171 -16.05 -8.98 19.71
N LEU A 172 -17.34 -8.97 19.42
CA LEU A 172 -18.08 -9.93 18.60
C LEU A 172 -17.68 -9.89 17.11
N GLY A 173 -16.40 -10.04 16.80
CA GLY A 173 -15.88 -10.03 15.44
C GLY A 173 -14.76 -11.05 15.26
N HIS A 174 -14.77 -11.78 14.14
CA HIS A 174 -13.64 -12.63 13.79
C HIS A 174 -12.36 -11.80 13.72
N THR A 175 -11.31 -12.22 14.42
CA THR A 175 -10.01 -11.56 14.31
C THR A 175 -9.51 -11.67 12.88
N SER A 176 -9.19 -10.52 12.32
CA SER A 176 -8.81 -10.38 10.92
C SER A 176 -7.43 -9.74 10.85
N ARG A 177 -6.57 -10.26 9.96
CA ARG A 177 -5.23 -9.75 9.70
C ARG A 177 -5.20 -9.04 8.35
N VAL A 178 -4.42 -7.98 8.23
CA VAL A 178 -4.26 -7.26 6.96
C VAL A 178 -3.39 -8.10 6.00
N ARG A 179 -3.79 -8.19 4.73
CA ARG A 179 -3.03 -8.87 3.68
C ARG A 179 -1.66 -8.22 3.48
N GLY A 180 -0.68 -9.04 3.10
CA GLY A 180 0.71 -8.61 2.92
C GLY A 180 0.87 -7.41 1.98
N ALA A 181 0.13 -7.36 0.86
CA ALA A 181 0.18 -6.25 -0.09
C ALA A 181 -0.26 -4.91 0.53
N ALA A 182 -1.42 -4.88 1.19
CA ALA A 182 -1.93 -3.69 1.87
C ALA A 182 -0.99 -3.26 3.02
N ALA A 183 -0.48 -4.21 3.81
CA ALA A 183 0.47 -3.94 4.88
C ALA A 183 1.80 -3.36 4.36
N LEU A 184 2.34 -3.92 3.28
CA LEU A 184 3.56 -3.45 2.62
C LEU A 184 3.39 -2.01 2.13
N LYS A 185 2.33 -1.74 1.36
CA LYS A 185 1.99 -0.41 0.83
C LYS A 185 1.96 0.64 1.95
N ARG A 186 1.23 0.35 3.03
CA ARG A 186 1.10 1.26 4.18
C ARG A 186 2.44 1.54 4.84
N ARG A 187 3.27 0.52 5.07
CA ARG A 187 4.59 0.71 5.68
C ARG A 187 5.50 1.55 4.81
N VAL A 188 5.57 1.28 3.51
CA VAL A 188 6.40 2.04 2.56
C VAL A 188 5.98 3.51 2.54
N LEU A 189 4.68 3.77 2.37
CA LEU A 189 4.16 5.14 2.37
C LEU A 189 4.41 5.84 3.72
N HIS A 190 4.17 5.17 4.85
CA HIS A 190 4.44 5.76 6.17
C HIS A 190 5.93 6.09 6.35
N LYS A 191 6.84 5.18 5.95
CA LYS A 191 8.28 5.39 6.03
C LYS A 191 8.77 6.56 5.17
N LEU A 192 8.09 6.82 4.06
CA LEU A 192 8.36 7.96 3.17
C LEU A 192 7.66 9.26 3.61
N GLY A 193 7.08 9.29 4.81
CA GLY A 193 6.55 10.49 5.45
C GLY A 193 5.11 10.84 5.04
N PHE A 194 4.37 9.93 4.42
CA PHE A 194 2.95 10.15 4.15
C PHE A 194 2.13 9.98 5.43
N HIS A 195 1.18 10.88 5.66
CA HIS A 195 0.17 10.74 6.72
C HIS A 195 -0.92 9.78 6.25
N ILE A 196 -1.03 8.61 6.89
CA ILE A 196 -1.97 7.56 6.48
C ILE A 196 -2.89 7.20 7.64
N GLY A 197 -4.19 7.32 7.41
CA GLY A 197 -5.24 6.76 8.26
C GLY A 197 -5.79 5.47 7.67
N VAL A 198 -6.21 4.54 8.53
CA VAL A 198 -6.92 3.32 8.12
C VAL A 198 -8.30 3.31 8.74
N VAL A 199 -9.32 3.09 7.92
CA VAL A 199 -10.72 2.96 8.32
C VAL A 199 -11.13 1.50 8.18
N ASN A 200 -11.64 0.87 9.24
CA ASN A 200 -12.27 -0.43 9.11
C ASN A 200 -13.69 -0.29 8.54
N GLU A 201 -14.02 -1.04 7.49
CA GLU A 201 -15.33 -0.95 6.81
C GLU A 201 -16.50 -1.31 7.73
N ASP A 202 -16.35 -2.36 8.55
CA ASP A 202 -17.42 -2.82 9.44
C ASP A 202 -17.67 -1.80 10.55
N GLU A 203 -16.61 -1.29 11.19
CA GLU A 203 -16.68 -0.21 12.17
C GLU A 203 -17.34 1.03 11.56
N TRP A 204 -16.93 1.43 10.36
CA TRP A 204 -17.48 2.59 9.66
C TRP A 204 -18.99 2.47 9.43
N ARG A 205 -19.47 1.26 9.13
CA ARG A 205 -20.90 0.99 8.90
C ARG A 205 -21.72 1.02 10.19
N THR A 206 -21.12 0.77 11.36
CA THR A 206 -21.83 0.88 12.64
C THR A 206 -22.13 2.33 13.03
N MET A 207 -21.29 3.27 12.58
CA MET A 207 -21.52 4.70 12.80
C MET A 207 -22.68 5.19 11.93
N SER A 208 -23.79 5.58 12.55
CA SER A 208 -25.00 6.00 11.83
C SER A 208 -25.06 7.52 11.63
N LYS A 209 -24.36 8.30 12.46
CA LYS A 209 -24.44 9.76 12.47
C LYS A 209 -23.22 10.37 11.78
N SER A 210 -23.43 11.32 10.87
CA SER A 210 -22.34 12.06 10.20
C SER A 210 -21.40 12.75 11.18
N LYS A 211 -21.92 13.27 12.30
CA LYS A 211 -21.08 13.88 13.36
C LYS A 211 -20.06 12.89 13.91
N GLU A 212 -20.51 11.68 14.26
CA GLU A 212 -19.67 10.61 14.80
C GLU A 212 -18.56 10.21 13.82
N LYS A 213 -18.92 10.04 12.54
CA LYS A 213 -17.95 9.76 11.46
C LYS A 213 -16.90 10.86 11.30
N ARG A 214 -17.31 12.12 11.37
CA ARG A 214 -16.37 13.25 11.29
C ARG A 214 -15.45 13.33 12.51
N ASP A 215 -15.97 13.09 13.70
CA ASP A 215 -15.18 13.07 14.93
C ASP A 215 -14.16 11.92 14.90
N PHE A 216 -14.56 10.74 14.43
CA PHE A 216 -13.67 9.62 14.15
C PHE A 216 -12.57 9.98 13.14
N LEU A 217 -12.92 10.62 12.01
CA LEU A 217 -11.93 11.05 11.02
C LEU A 217 -10.95 12.08 11.57
N ARG A 218 -11.41 13.04 12.40
CA ARG A 218 -10.50 14.00 13.05
C ARG A 218 -9.48 13.30 13.93
N GLU A 219 -9.93 12.36 14.76
CA GLU A 219 -9.05 11.58 15.62
C GLU A 219 -8.07 10.73 14.79
N LEU A 220 -8.56 10.10 13.73
CA LEU A 220 -7.74 9.30 12.82
C LEU A 220 -6.63 10.13 12.16
N LEU A 221 -6.98 11.32 11.64
CA LEU A 221 -6.01 12.21 10.99
C LEU A 221 -4.99 12.77 11.99
N ALA A 222 -5.44 13.13 13.21
CA ALA A 222 -4.53 13.57 14.26
C ALA A 222 -3.52 12.46 14.63
N LYS A 223 -3.98 11.21 14.77
CA LYS A 223 -3.10 10.04 15.00
C LYS A 223 -2.15 9.78 13.82
N ALA A 224 -2.59 10.03 12.60
CA ALA A 224 -1.76 9.93 11.39
C ALA A 224 -0.71 11.07 11.27
N GLY A 225 -0.73 12.05 12.18
CA GLY A 225 0.22 13.16 12.22
C GLY A 225 -0.20 14.38 11.41
N VAL A 226 -1.47 14.47 10.99
CA VAL A 226 -2.00 15.67 10.34
C VAL A 226 -2.13 16.78 11.38
N SER A 227 -1.51 17.92 11.10
CA SER A 227 -1.50 19.07 12.01
C SER A 227 -2.91 19.63 12.23
N GLY A 228 -3.21 20.06 13.46
CA GLY A 228 -4.53 20.56 13.85
C GLY A 228 -4.99 21.81 13.09
N ASP A 229 -4.06 22.64 12.61
CA ASP A 229 -4.37 23.79 11.74
C ASP A 229 -4.91 23.40 10.35
N ARG A 230 -4.86 22.11 10.02
CA ARG A 230 -5.40 21.55 8.77
C ARG A 230 -6.79 20.95 8.95
N LEU A 231 -7.26 20.80 10.19
CA LEU A 231 -8.57 20.24 10.50
C LEU A 231 -9.60 21.37 10.61
N LEU A 232 -10.82 21.11 10.11
CA LEU A 232 -11.97 22.02 10.15
C LEU A 232 -12.84 21.81 11.40
#